data_AF-A0A815IHT7-F1
#
_entry.id   AF-A0A815IHT7-F1
#
_cell.length_a   1.000
_cell.length_b   1.000
_cell.length_c   1.000
_cell.angle_alpha   90.00
_cell.angle_beta   90.00
_cell.angle_gamma   90.00
#
_symmetry.space_group_name_H-M   'P 1'
#
loop_
_entity.id
_entity.type
_entity.pdbx_description
1 polymer ?
#
loop_
_entity_poly.entity_id
_entity_poly.type
_entity_poly.pdbx_seq_one_letter_code
_entity_poly.pdbx_strand_id
1 'polypeptide(L)'
;MVGLVPYQLLNVDDPLSTALKATPYGVWLPALMDLGAIASLTSVALTALLSQTRIFYAMAKDNLLPSFFAKIQSRTETPWVSTIISGIFCAVFSGICPVDIVGQTSSVSALLLYFFVHIEVLVMRYTHKDLQRPFQTVVDPNLIAVVGAILCILLLIPIERQTWIQFLVWTGAGQIFYFCFGFWYSKRRQPQRIDSINSAVELVSTIGFALANHPQNEIKLNSNNNANSESESDSNNEASDDIIDNTIDDTTIMRF
;
A
#
# COMPACT_ATOMS: atom_id res chain seq x y z
N MET A 1 -15.12 21.29 33.75
CA MET A 1 -15.44 20.26 34.77
C MET A 1 -14.89 20.63 36.14
N VAL A 2 -13.57 20.84 36.30
CA VAL A 2 -12.91 21.18 37.60
C VAL A 2 -13.24 22.57 38.17
N GLY A 3 -14.26 23.25 37.65
CA GLY A 3 -14.74 24.56 38.15
C GLY A 3 -16.25 24.70 38.24
N LEU A 4 -17.03 23.66 37.91
CA LEU A 4 -18.50 23.71 37.87
C LEU A 4 -19.15 22.84 38.96
N VAL A 5 -18.55 21.70 39.31
CA VAL A 5 -19.07 20.75 40.30
C VAL A 5 -17.90 20.10 41.06
N PRO A 6 -18.00 19.83 42.38
CA PRO A 6 -16.96 19.14 43.15
C PRO A 6 -16.63 17.76 42.56
N TYR A 7 -15.34 17.38 42.57
CA TYR A 7 -14.85 16.13 41.97
C TYR A 7 -15.53 14.86 42.52
N GLN A 8 -16.06 14.93 43.73
CA GLN A 8 -16.71 13.82 44.45
C GLN A 8 -18.07 13.45 43.85
N LEU A 9 -18.74 14.39 43.17
CA LEU A 9 -20.06 14.20 42.56
C LEU A 9 -19.97 13.77 41.08
N LEU A 10 -18.75 13.61 40.55
CA LEU A 10 -18.50 13.29 39.13
C LEU A 10 -18.31 11.79 38.85
N ASN A 11 -18.45 10.91 39.85
CA ASN A 11 -18.37 9.46 39.67
C ASN A 11 -19.72 8.88 39.18
N VAL A 12 -20.16 9.34 38.03
CA VAL A 12 -21.40 8.94 37.35
C VAL A 12 -21.09 8.66 35.88
N ASP A 13 -21.91 7.84 35.22
CA ASP A 13 -21.67 7.40 33.83
C ASP A 13 -21.57 8.57 32.83
N ASP A 14 -22.30 9.66 33.10
CA ASP A 14 -22.29 10.90 32.30
C ASP A 14 -21.82 12.12 33.13
N PRO A 15 -20.51 12.25 33.43
CA PRO A 15 -19.99 13.29 34.32
C PRO A 15 -20.15 14.68 33.72
N LEU A 16 -20.05 14.78 32.40
CA LEU A 16 -20.17 16.04 31.66
C LEU A 16 -21.60 16.57 31.72
N SER A 17 -22.60 15.71 31.45
CA SER A 17 -24.03 16.06 31.47
C SER A 17 -24.49 16.43 32.87
N THR A 18 -24.06 15.65 33.86
CA THR A 18 -24.35 15.89 35.29
C THR A 18 -23.77 17.24 35.76
N ALA A 19 -22.56 17.58 35.31
CA ALA A 19 -21.96 18.87 35.63
C ALA A 19 -22.68 20.06 34.96
N LEU A 20 -23.25 19.90 33.76
CA LEU A 20 -24.07 20.94 33.13
C LEU A 20 -25.44 21.08 33.79
N LYS A 21 -26.04 19.99 34.29
CA LYS A 21 -27.30 20.06 35.06
C LYS A 21 -27.15 20.86 36.36
N ALA A 22 -25.93 20.92 36.92
CA ALA A 22 -25.63 21.75 38.09
C ALA A 22 -25.47 23.24 37.76
N THR A 23 -25.46 23.63 36.48
CA THR A 23 -25.37 25.03 36.06
C THR A 23 -26.75 25.62 35.75
N PRO A 24 -26.94 26.95 35.89
CA PRO A 24 -28.25 27.59 35.67
C PRO A 24 -28.71 27.66 34.20
N TYR A 25 -28.00 27.03 33.25
CA TYR A 25 -28.27 27.08 31.81
C TYR A 25 -29.46 26.21 31.34
N GLY A 26 -30.26 25.66 32.25
CA GLY A 26 -31.47 24.90 31.93
C GLY A 26 -31.21 23.53 31.29
N VAL A 27 -32.28 22.77 31.01
CA VAL A 27 -32.21 21.36 30.55
C VAL A 27 -31.83 21.19 29.08
N TRP A 28 -31.88 22.26 28.28
CA TRP A 28 -31.58 22.20 26.85
C TRP A 28 -30.09 21.94 26.57
N LEU A 29 -29.20 22.52 27.38
CA LEU A 29 -27.75 22.41 27.18
C LEU A 29 -27.21 20.99 27.47
N PRO A 30 -27.58 20.31 28.58
CA PRO A 30 -27.26 18.89 28.77
C PRO A 30 -27.86 17.99 27.68
N ALA A 31 -29.12 18.22 27.27
CA ALA A 31 -29.78 17.39 26.26
C ALA A 31 -29.09 17.46 24.88
N LEU A 32 -28.64 18.66 24.48
CA LEU A 32 -27.88 18.84 23.25
C LEU A 32 -26.52 18.12 23.31
N MET A 33 -25.88 18.13 24.48
CA MET A 33 -24.60 17.47 24.69
C MET A 33 -24.72 15.95 24.70
N ASP A 34 -25.75 15.39 25.34
CA ASP A 34 -26.03 13.95 25.35
C ASP A 34 -26.31 13.45 23.91
N LEU A 35 -27.08 14.22 23.13
CA LEU A 35 -27.27 13.96 21.70
C LEU A 35 -25.95 13.97 20.91
N GLY A 36 -25.08 14.94 21.18
CA GLY A 36 -23.75 15.02 20.56
C GLY A 36 -22.84 13.85 20.96
N ALA A 37 -22.89 13.42 22.22
CA ALA A 37 -22.14 12.28 22.72
C ALA A 37 -22.58 10.99 22.01
N ILE A 38 -23.88 10.71 21.92
CA ILE A 38 -24.40 9.52 21.24
C ILE A 38 -24.02 9.53 19.75
N ALA A 39 -24.17 10.66 19.06
CA ALA A 39 -23.83 10.78 17.64
C ALA A 39 -22.34 10.57 17.37
N SER A 40 -21.46 11.16 18.20
CA SER A 40 -20.01 11.04 18.05
C SER A 40 -19.49 9.65 18.43
N LEU A 41 -19.96 9.06 19.53
CA LEU A 41 -19.60 7.71 19.94
C LEU A 41 -20.00 6.67 18.89
N THR A 42 -21.19 6.81 18.30
CA THR A 42 -21.65 5.94 17.21
C THR A 42 -20.74 6.04 15.98
N SER A 43 -20.36 7.27 15.60
CA SER A 43 -19.46 7.51 14.47
C SER A 43 -18.06 6.90 14.69
N VAL A 44 -17.51 7.08 15.89
CA VAL A 44 -16.19 6.51 16.27
C VAL A 44 -16.25 4.98 16.30
N ALA A 45 -17.30 4.40 16.87
CA ALA A 45 -17.50 2.94 16.90
C ALA A 45 -17.56 2.34 15.49
N LEU A 46 -18.31 2.98 14.58
CA LEU A 46 -18.40 2.53 13.19
C LEU A 46 -17.04 2.63 12.49
N THR A 47 -16.31 3.73 12.68
CA THR A 47 -14.97 3.93 12.11
C THR A 47 -13.96 2.90 12.63
N ALA A 48 -14.04 2.54 13.91
CA ALA A 48 -13.18 1.52 14.52
C ALA A 48 -13.45 0.12 13.92
N LEU A 49 -14.72 -0.27 13.77
CA LEU A 49 -15.11 -1.54 13.14
C LEU A 49 -14.61 -1.63 11.69
N LEU A 50 -14.75 -0.54 10.93
CA LEU A 50 -14.25 -0.47 9.55
C LEU A 50 -12.72 -0.60 9.50
N SER A 51 -12.00 0.03 10.44
CA SER A 51 -10.54 -0.03 10.48
C SER A 51 -10.03 -1.45 10.78
N GLN A 52 -10.65 -2.14 11.75
CA GLN A 52 -10.30 -3.52 12.12
C GLN A 52 -10.48 -4.50 10.95
N THR A 53 -11.57 -4.37 10.18
CA THR A 53 -11.84 -5.26 9.03
C THR A 53 -10.83 -5.12 7.90
N ARG A 54 -10.27 -3.92 7.69
CA ARG A 54 -9.21 -3.68 6.68
C ARG A 54 -7.91 -4.35 7.05
N ILE A 55 -7.53 -4.31 8.33
CA ILE A 55 -6.32 -4.96 8.83
C ILE A 55 -6.44 -6.48 8.66
N PHE A 56 -7.57 -7.07 9.03
CA PHE A 56 -7.83 -8.50 8.79
C PHE A 56 -7.80 -8.88 7.32
N TYR A 57 -8.36 -8.03 6.45
CA TYR A 57 -8.32 -8.24 5.01
C TYR A 57 -6.90 -8.17 4.43
N ALA A 58 -6.09 -7.19 4.83
CA ALA A 58 -4.70 -7.08 4.40
C ALA A 58 -3.88 -8.30 4.85
N MET A 59 -4.05 -8.75 6.11
CA MET A 59 -3.41 -9.97 6.61
C MET A 59 -3.87 -11.24 5.88
N ALA A 60 -5.15 -11.32 5.50
CA ALA A 60 -5.66 -12.44 4.70
C ALA A 60 -5.11 -12.42 3.26
N LYS A 61 -4.94 -11.23 2.66
CA LYS A 61 -4.31 -11.05 1.34
C LYS A 61 -2.84 -11.49 1.33
N ASP A 62 -2.14 -11.28 2.43
CA ASP A 62 -0.75 -11.72 2.59
C ASP A 62 -0.63 -13.25 2.87
N ASN A 63 -1.75 -13.99 2.83
CA ASN A 63 -1.87 -15.43 3.17
C ASN A 63 -1.51 -15.77 4.63
N LEU A 64 -1.57 -14.79 5.54
CA LEU A 64 -1.33 -14.99 6.98
C LEU A 64 -2.58 -15.47 7.73
N LEU A 65 -3.77 -15.42 7.11
CA LEU A 65 -5.06 -15.84 7.67
C LEU A 65 -5.84 -16.76 6.70
N PRO A 66 -6.73 -17.64 7.21
CA PRO A 66 -7.46 -18.59 6.37
C PRO A 66 -8.31 -17.87 5.31
N SER A 67 -8.37 -18.45 4.11
CA SER A 67 -8.97 -17.88 2.89
C SER A 67 -10.46 -17.51 3.01
N PHE A 68 -11.15 -17.96 4.07
CA PHE A 68 -12.51 -17.54 4.40
C PHE A 68 -12.61 -16.05 4.76
N PHE A 69 -11.56 -15.44 5.34
CA PHE A 69 -11.49 -13.99 5.61
C PHE A 69 -11.15 -13.16 4.36
N ALA A 70 -10.59 -13.80 3.33
CA ALA A 70 -10.32 -13.20 2.02
C ALA A 70 -11.49 -13.37 1.03
N LYS A 71 -12.63 -13.95 1.46
CA LYS A 71 -13.79 -14.15 0.59
C LYS A 71 -14.53 -12.83 0.37
N ILE A 72 -14.06 -12.08 -0.62
CA ILE A 72 -14.64 -10.81 -1.06
C ILE A 72 -15.91 -11.07 -1.87
N GLN A 73 -16.94 -10.26 -1.66
CA GLN A 73 -18.11 -10.22 -2.53
C GLN A 73 -17.73 -9.56 -3.86
N SER A 74 -17.91 -10.25 -4.99
CA SER A 74 -17.52 -9.82 -6.35
C SER A 74 -18.10 -8.47 -6.82
N ARG A 75 -19.07 -7.90 -6.11
CA ARG A 75 -19.80 -6.69 -6.51
C ARG A 75 -19.44 -5.42 -5.72
N THR A 76 -18.99 -5.54 -4.47
CA THR A 76 -18.71 -4.39 -3.58
C THR A 76 -17.28 -4.34 -3.07
N GLU A 77 -16.45 -5.33 -3.40
CA GLU A 77 -15.04 -5.45 -2.94
C GLU A 77 -14.84 -5.39 -1.41
N THR A 78 -15.93 -5.42 -0.64
CA THR A 78 -15.92 -5.32 0.82
C THR A 78 -15.93 -6.71 1.47
N PRO A 79 -15.04 -6.96 2.46
CA PRO A 79 -14.96 -8.23 3.18
C PRO A 79 -16.09 -8.35 4.22
N TRP A 80 -17.31 -8.61 3.75
CA TRP A 80 -18.52 -8.64 4.59
C TRP A 80 -18.48 -9.70 5.69
N VAL A 81 -17.82 -10.84 5.44
CA VAL A 81 -17.65 -11.92 6.42
C VAL A 81 -16.83 -11.44 7.63
N SER A 82 -15.72 -10.74 7.38
CA SER A 82 -14.87 -10.18 8.43
C SER A 82 -15.60 -9.12 9.26
N THR A 83 -16.44 -8.31 8.62
CA THR A 83 -17.25 -7.28 9.30
C THR A 83 -18.30 -7.89 10.23
N ILE A 84 -19.06 -8.89 9.77
CA ILE A 84 -20.10 -9.54 10.59
C ILE A 84 -19.48 -10.28 11.76
N ILE A 85 -18.41 -11.06 11.53
CA ILE A 85 -17.73 -11.82 12.59
C ILE A 85 -17.17 -10.88 13.64
N SER A 86 -16.45 -9.83 13.22
CA SER A 86 -15.87 -8.84 14.14
C SER A 86 -16.95 -8.05 14.88
N GLY A 87 -18.07 -7.73 14.23
CA GLY A 87 -19.21 -7.03 14.84
C GLY A 87 -19.92 -7.86 15.89
N ILE A 88 -20.21 -9.13 15.61
CA ILE A 88 -20.80 -10.07 16.59
C ILE A 88 -19.85 -10.26 17.76
N PHE A 89 -18.56 -10.49 17.49
CA PHE A 89 -17.56 -10.63 18.54
C PHE A 89 -17.50 -9.39 19.43
N CYS A 90 -17.47 -8.19 18.84
CA CYS A 90 -17.49 -6.92 19.56
C CYS A 90 -18.77 -6.75 20.39
N ALA A 91 -19.94 -7.07 19.84
CA ALA A 91 -21.23 -6.96 20.55
C ALA A 91 -21.30 -7.87 21.78
N VAL A 92 -20.83 -9.13 21.64
CA VAL A 92 -20.76 -10.07 22.77
C VAL A 92 -19.75 -9.60 23.81
N PHE A 93 -18.57 -9.17 23.37
CA PHE A 93 -17.50 -8.74 24.28
C PHE A 93 -17.87 -7.46 25.04
N SER A 94 -18.54 -6.52 24.37
CA SER A 94 -19.03 -5.27 24.98
C SER A 94 -20.09 -5.50 26.07
N GLY A 95 -20.84 -6.61 26.02
CA GLY A 95 -21.85 -6.92 27.04
C GLY A 95 -21.28 -7.59 28.30
N ILE A 96 -20.09 -8.20 28.20
CA ILE A 96 -19.50 -9.02 29.27
C ILE A 96 -18.37 -8.27 29.99
N CYS A 97 -17.65 -7.40 29.29
CA CYS A 97 -16.48 -6.72 29.85
C CYS A 97 -16.83 -5.37 30.53
N PRO A 98 -16.37 -5.13 31.77
CA PRO A 98 -16.53 -3.84 32.42
C PRO A 98 -15.69 -2.76 31.73
N VAL A 99 -16.28 -1.58 31.55
CA VAL A 99 -15.69 -0.45 30.80
C VAL A 99 -14.37 0.04 31.43
N ASP A 100 -14.22 -0.04 32.75
CA ASP A 100 -13.02 0.41 33.47
C ASP A 100 -11.78 -0.40 33.06
N ILE A 101 -11.91 -1.73 33.03
CA ILE A 101 -10.81 -2.63 32.70
C ILE A 101 -10.43 -2.49 31.22
N VAL A 102 -11.42 -2.38 30.34
CA VAL A 102 -11.20 -2.20 28.89
C VAL A 102 -10.57 -0.84 28.61
N GLY A 103 -11.02 0.22 29.28
CA GLY A 103 -10.48 1.58 29.12
C GLY A 103 -9.02 1.68 29.57
N GLN A 104 -8.68 1.09 30.72
CA GLN A 104 -7.31 1.03 31.21
C GLN A 104 -6.41 0.27 30.22
N THR A 105 -6.82 -0.94 29.81
CA THR A 105 -6.05 -1.78 28.87
C THR A 105 -5.89 -1.13 27.50
N SER A 106 -6.93 -0.46 27.00
CA SER A 106 -6.89 0.29 25.74
C SER A 106 -5.88 1.43 25.80
N SER A 107 -5.84 2.16 26.92
CA SER A 107 -4.91 3.27 27.11
C SER A 107 -3.45 2.81 27.10
N VAL A 108 -3.15 1.69 27.79
CA VAL A 108 -1.81 1.08 27.75
C VAL A 108 -1.43 0.66 26.33
N SER A 109 -2.36 0.07 25.59
CA SER A 109 -2.14 -0.38 24.21
C SER A 109 -1.82 0.81 23.29
N ALA A 110 -2.54 1.93 23.44
CA ALA A 110 -2.29 3.15 22.67
C ALA A 110 -0.91 3.74 23.00
N LEU A 111 -0.54 3.82 24.28
CA LEU A 111 0.79 4.32 24.68
C LEU A 111 1.92 3.44 24.13
N LEU A 112 1.73 2.12 24.12
CA LEU A 112 2.68 1.18 23.51
C LEU A 112 2.74 1.33 21.99
N LEU A 113 1.61 1.52 21.30
CA LEU A 113 1.61 1.77 19.87
C LEU A 113 2.36 3.06 19.53
N TYR A 114 2.14 4.14 20.28
CA TYR A 114 2.89 5.40 20.07
C TYR A 114 4.38 5.22 20.31
N PHE A 115 4.76 4.47 21.34
CA PHE A 115 6.16 4.11 21.59
C PHE A 115 6.78 3.36 20.38
N PHE A 116 6.08 2.35 19.85
CA PHE A 116 6.54 1.62 18.67
C PHE A 116 6.60 2.50 17.42
N VAL A 117 5.63 3.38 17.20
CA VAL A 117 5.64 4.33 16.07
C VAL A 117 6.86 5.25 16.15
N HIS A 118 7.22 5.73 17.34
CA HIS A 118 8.43 6.53 17.52
C HIS A 118 9.71 5.75 17.20
N ILE A 119 9.79 4.48 17.62
CA ILE A 119 10.89 3.58 17.25
C ILE A 119 10.91 3.33 15.75
N GLU A 120 9.76 3.06 15.14
CA GLU A 120 9.62 2.77 13.72
C GLU A 120 10.10 3.96 12.87
N VAL A 121 9.78 5.18 13.27
CA VAL A 121 10.29 6.40 12.61
C VAL A 121 11.81 6.48 12.69
N LEU A 122 12.41 6.13 13.83
CA LEU A 122 13.87 6.05 13.98
C LEU A 122 14.45 4.97 13.07
N VAL A 123 13.94 3.74 13.14
CA VAL A 123 14.40 2.60 12.34
C VAL A 123 14.30 2.90 10.85
N MET A 124 13.18 3.43 10.37
CA MET A 124 12.99 3.80 8.96
C MET A 124 14.03 4.84 8.51
N ARG A 125 14.41 5.78 9.38
CA ARG A 125 15.45 6.77 9.09
C ARG A 125 16.85 6.17 9.05
N TYR A 126 17.13 5.17 9.88
CA TYR A 126 18.42 4.48 9.84
C TYR A 126 18.54 3.52 8.64
N THR A 127 17.49 2.77 8.33
CA THR A 127 17.49 1.75 7.27
C THR A 127 17.32 2.33 5.87
N HIS A 128 16.44 3.32 5.68
CA HIS A 128 16.15 3.89 4.36
C HIS A 128 16.50 5.38 4.33
N LYS A 129 17.81 5.66 4.25
CA LYS A 129 18.36 7.02 4.23
C LYS A 129 18.08 7.77 2.92
N ASP A 130 17.94 7.05 1.80
CA ASP A 130 17.87 7.62 0.45
C ASP A 130 16.44 7.93 -0.03
N LEU A 131 15.42 7.73 0.81
CA LEU A 131 14.03 8.05 0.47
C LEU A 131 13.83 9.58 0.43
N GLN A 132 13.39 10.11 -0.70
CA GLN A 132 12.96 11.52 -0.82
C GLN A 132 11.72 11.75 0.05
N ARG A 133 11.85 12.58 1.09
CA ARG A 133 10.76 12.90 2.03
C ARG A 133 10.13 14.24 1.64
N PRO A 134 8.89 14.26 1.12
CA PRO A 134 8.24 15.49 0.68
C PRO A 134 7.84 16.42 1.84
N PHE A 135 7.67 15.86 3.05
CA PHE A 135 7.46 16.63 4.28
C PHE A 135 8.76 16.68 5.09
N GLN A 136 9.30 17.89 5.27
CA GLN A 136 10.48 18.16 6.08
C GLN A 136 10.05 18.97 7.30
N THR A 137 10.42 18.52 8.48
CA THR A 137 10.18 19.25 9.73
C THR A 137 11.30 20.24 9.99
N VAL A 138 10.95 21.36 10.64
CA VAL A 138 11.89 22.41 11.03
C VAL A 138 12.86 21.93 12.13
N VAL A 139 12.44 20.96 12.93
CA VAL A 139 13.24 20.36 14.02
C VAL A 139 13.71 18.97 13.62
N ASP A 140 14.89 18.57 14.10
CA ASP A 140 15.48 17.25 13.92
C ASP A 140 14.48 16.13 14.28
N PRO A 141 14.02 15.31 13.31
CA PRO A 141 13.00 14.29 13.59
C PRO A 141 13.45 13.19 14.54
N ASN A 142 14.75 12.96 14.63
CA ASN A 142 15.31 12.00 15.56
C ASN A 142 15.09 12.47 16.99
N LEU A 143 15.25 13.77 17.26
CA LEU A 143 15.00 14.35 18.58
C LEU A 143 13.53 14.21 18.96
N ILE A 144 12.62 14.53 18.04
CA ILE A 144 11.17 14.41 18.26
C ILE A 144 10.77 12.96 18.57
N ALA A 145 11.31 12.00 17.81
CA ALA A 145 11.03 10.59 18.04
C ALA A 145 11.57 10.10 19.39
N VAL A 146 12.79 10.51 19.79
CA VAL A 146 13.37 10.14 21.09
C VAL A 146 12.60 10.77 22.25
N VAL A 147 12.28 12.06 22.17
CA VAL A 147 11.51 12.76 23.20
C VAL A 147 10.12 12.13 23.35
N GLY A 148 9.45 11.82 22.23
CA GLY A 148 8.16 11.14 22.24
C GLY A 148 8.23 9.74 22.85
N ALA A 149 9.27 8.95 22.53
CA ALA A 149 9.50 7.64 23.12
C ALA A 149 9.74 7.72 24.64
N ILE A 150 10.57 8.67 25.10
CA ILE A 150 10.82 8.90 26.54
C ILE A 150 9.54 9.30 27.26
N LEU A 151 8.74 10.19 26.66
CA LEU A 151 7.47 10.62 27.23
C LEU A 151 6.49 9.45 27.36
N CYS A 152 6.38 8.60 26.33
CA CYS A 152 5.55 7.39 26.40
C CYS A 152 6.01 6.47 27.54
N ILE A 153 7.33 6.23 27.68
CA ILE A 153 7.87 5.42 28.79
C ILE A 153 7.53 6.04 30.14
N LEU A 154 7.66 7.35 30.28
CA LEU A 154 7.37 8.06 31.53
C LEU A 154 5.89 7.91 31.93
N LEU A 155 4.98 7.97 30.96
CA LEU A 155 3.55 7.73 31.18
C LEU A 155 3.22 6.25 31.47
N LEU A 156 4.11 5.33 31.12
CA LEU A 156 3.95 3.90 31.40
C LEU A 156 4.29 3.51 32.86
N ILE A 157 5.14 4.29 33.53
CA ILE A 157 5.64 3.98 34.90
C ILE A 157 4.51 3.83 35.95
N PRO A 158 3.50 4.73 36.03
CA PRO A 158 2.48 4.65 37.08
C PRO A 158 1.38 3.60 36.83
N ILE A 159 1.48 2.76 35.79
CA ILE A 159 0.43 1.81 35.42
C ILE A 159 0.44 0.59 36.35
N GLU A 160 -0.76 0.14 36.75
CA GLU A 160 -0.94 -1.02 37.60
C GLU A 160 -0.52 -2.33 36.93
N ARG A 161 0.04 -3.26 37.72
CA ARG A 161 0.53 -4.56 37.25
C ARG A 161 -0.58 -5.41 36.61
N GLN A 162 -1.82 -5.28 37.07
CA GLN A 162 -2.96 -6.03 36.56
C GLN A 162 -3.22 -5.73 35.07
N THR A 163 -3.08 -4.47 34.65
CA THR A 163 -3.28 -4.05 33.26
C THR A 163 -2.18 -4.61 32.33
N TRP A 164 -0.94 -4.68 32.82
CA TRP A 164 0.17 -5.30 32.10
C TRP A 164 -0.07 -6.79 31.83
N ILE A 165 -0.61 -7.52 32.81
CA ILE A 165 -0.92 -8.95 32.65
C ILE A 165 -1.99 -9.13 31.58
N GLN A 166 -3.06 -8.33 31.59
CA GLN A 166 -4.13 -8.41 30.59
C GLN A 166 -3.62 -8.10 29.18
N PHE A 167 -2.81 -7.05 29.04
CA PHE A 167 -2.15 -6.71 27.78
C PHE A 167 -1.28 -7.88 27.28
N LEU A 168 -0.40 -8.42 28.13
CA LEU A 168 0.49 -9.53 27.75
C LEU A 168 -0.27 -10.82 27.43
N VAL A 169 -1.34 -11.13 28.16
CA VAL A 169 -2.20 -12.29 27.87
C VAL A 169 -2.88 -12.11 26.51
N TRP A 170 -3.41 -10.92 26.21
CA TRP A 170 -4.06 -10.65 24.93
C TRP A 170 -3.06 -10.67 23.76
N THR A 171 -1.92 -10.00 23.90
CA THR A 171 -0.83 -10.04 22.91
C THR A 171 -0.31 -11.47 22.73
N GLY A 172 -0.12 -12.20 23.83
CA GLY A 172 0.31 -13.59 23.81
C GLY A 172 -0.70 -14.50 23.11
N ALA A 173 -1.99 -14.34 23.39
CA ALA A 173 -3.06 -15.07 22.71
C ALA A 173 -3.06 -14.79 21.20
N GLY A 174 -2.92 -13.52 20.80
CA GLY A 174 -2.79 -13.14 19.39
C GLY A 174 -1.54 -13.73 18.72
N GLN A 175 -0.40 -13.71 19.42
CA GLN A 175 0.85 -14.29 18.94
C GLN A 175 0.76 -15.81 18.78
N ILE A 176 0.18 -16.52 19.76
CA ILE A 176 -0.03 -17.96 19.72
C ILE A 176 -0.98 -18.33 18.57
N PHE A 177 -2.09 -17.61 18.42
CA PHE A 177 -2.99 -17.76 17.29
C PHE A 177 -2.20 -17.57 15.98
N TYR A 178 -1.45 -16.48 15.86
CA TYR A 178 -0.64 -16.22 14.67
C TYR A 178 0.38 -17.34 14.37
N PHE A 179 1.15 -17.83 15.35
CA PHE A 179 2.13 -18.90 15.14
C PHE A 179 1.48 -20.24 14.82
N CYS A 180 0.41 -20.62 15.53
CA CYS A 180 -0.32 -21.85 15.27
C CYS A 180 -0.93 -21.87 13.85
N PHE A 181 -1.52 -20.75 13.41
CA PHE A 181 -2.11 -20.66 12.08
C PHE A 181 -1.07 -20.42 10.97
N GLY A 182 -0.04 -19.61 11.23
CA GLY A 182 1.04 -19.32 10.30
C GLY A 182 1.90 -20.55 9.99
N PHE A 183 2.16 -21.41 10.97
CA PHE A 183 2.87 -22.68 10.73
C PHE A 183 2.06 -23.65 9.85
N TRP A 184 0.72 -23.58 9.90
CA TRP A 184 -0.16 -24.46 9.15
C TRP A 184 -0.39 -24.00 7.70
N TYR A 185 -0.32 -22.69 7.42
CA TYR A 185 -0.62 -22.11 6.10
C TYR A 185 0.58 -21.50 5.36
N SER A 186 1.79 -21.50 5.94
CA SER A 186 3.04 -21.05 5.28
C SER A 186 3.53 -22.04 4.22
N LYS A 187 2.73 -22.28 3.18
CA LYS A 187 3.19 -22.92 1.95
C LYS A 187 2.59 -22.20 0.75
N ARG A 188 3.50 -21.56 0.00
CA ARG A 188 3.42 -21.02 -1.38
C ARG A 188 3.47 -19.49 -1.48
N ARG A 189 4.62 -18.92 -1.14
CA ARG A 189 5.14 -17.76 -1.87
C ARG A 189 5.60 -18.29 -3.23
N GLN A 190 4.73 -18.28 -4.24
CA GLN A 190 5.18 -18.52 -5.60
C GLN A 190 5.96 -17.27 -6.07
N PRO A 191 7.22 -17.42 -6.52
CA PRO A 191 7.95 -16.34 -7.17
C PRO A 191 7.42 -16.23 -8.61
N GLN A 192 6.30 -15.53 -8.84
CA GLN A 192 5.76 -15.39 -10.22
C GLN A 192 5.89 -13.98 -10.81
N ARG A 193 6.35 -12.98 -10.05
CA ARG A 193 6.38 -11.58 -10.53
C ARG A 193 7.76 -11.07 -10.95
N ILE A 194 8.83 -11.78 -10.62
CA ILE A 194 10.20 -11.37 -10.99
C ILE A 194 10.59 -11.97 -12.36
N ASP A 195 10.13 -13.19 -12.67
CA ASP A 195 10.44 -13.87 -13.93
C ASP A 195 9.83 -13.14 -15.14
N SER A 196 8.58 -12.67 -15.05
CA SER A 196 7.93 -11.97 -16.17
C SER A 196 8.56 -10.61 -16.49
N ILE A 197 9.12 -9.92 -15.49
CA ILE A 197 9.80 -8.63 -15.69
C ILE A 197 11.19 -8.88 -16.26
N ASN A 198 11.92 -9.88 -15.77
CA ASN A 198 13.23 -10.24 -16.29
C ASN A 198 13.14 -10.76 -17.74
N SER A 199 12.13 -11.58 -18.08
CA SER A 199 11.91 -12.03 -19.46
C SER A 199 11.50 -10.88 -20.39
N ALA A 200 10.71 -9.90 -19.92
CA ALA A 200 10.37 -8.73 -20.72
C ALA A 200 11.57 -7.79 -20.93
N VAL A 201 12.41 -7.61 -19.90
CA VAL A 201 13.66 -6.83 -19.98
C VAL A 201 14.68 -7.53 -20.87
N GLU A 202 14.80 -8.86 -20.81
CA GLU A 202 15.62 -9.63 -21.75
C GLU A 202 15.12 -9.52 -23.19
N LEU A 203 13.81 -9.55 -23.44
CA LEU A 203 13.26 -9.37 -24.78
C LEU A 203 13.50 -7.96 -25.31
N VAL A 204 13.32 -6.92 -24.50
CA VAL A 204 13.60 -5.53 -24.90
C VAL A 204 15.09 -5.30 -25.12
N SER A 205 15.96 -5.88 -24.28
CA SER A 205 17.42 -5.85 -24.45
C SER A 205 17.85 -6.58 -25.73
N THR A 206 17.31 -7.76 -25.99
CA THR A 206 17.66 -8.58 -27.16
C THR A 206 17.16 -7.94 -28.45
N ILE A 207 15.94 -7.39 -28.46
CA ILE A 207 15.41 -6.64 -29.61
C ILE A 207 16.19 -5.33 -29.81
N GLY A 208 16.55 -4.64 -28.73
CA GLY A 208 17.39 -3.44 -28.78
C GLY A 208 18.78 -3.71 -29.35
N PHE A 209 19.41 -4.81 -28.95
CA PHE A 209 20.69 -5.26 -29.50
C PHE A 209 20.57 -5.74 -30.95
N ALA A 210 19.47 -6.43 -31.32
CA ALA A 210 19.19 -6.88 -32.68
C ALA A 210 18.90 -5.72 -33.65
N LEU A 211 18.21 -4.66 -33.20
CA LEU A 211 18.01 -3.43 -33.96
C LEU A 211 19.31 -2.62 -34.07
N ALA A 212 20.12 -2.58 -33.02
CA ALA A 212 21.41 -1.90 -33.05
C ALA A 212 22.46 -2.60 -33.94
N ASN A 213 22.39 -3.93 -34.06
CA ASN A 213 23.27 -4.73 -34.91
C ASN A 213 22.66 -5.09 -36.27
N HIS A 214 21.49 -4.56 -36.64
CA HIS A 214 21.00 -4.72 -38.00
C HIS A 214 22.00 -4.06 -38.94
N PRO A 215 22.69 -4.82 -39.81
CA PRO A 215 23.71 -4.25 -40.66
C PRO A 215 23.01 -3.27 -41.61
N GLN A 216 23.38 -1.99 -41.52
CA GLN A 216 23.15 -0.94 -42.53
C GLN A 216 23.75 -1.28 -43.91
N ASN A 217 24.23 -2.51 -44.08
CA ASN A 217 24.92 -3.01 -45.25
C ASN A 217 23.95 -3.45 -46.35
N GLU A 218 22.72 -3.88 -46.03
CA GLU A 218 21.75 -4.25 -47.08
C GLU A 218 21.23 -3.03 -47.85
N ILE A 219 21.06 -1.89 -47.18
CA ILE A 219 20.60 -0.66 -47.84
C ILE A 219 21.72 -0.10 -48.76
N LYS A 220 22.99 -0.20 -48.36
CA LYS A 220 24.12 0.21 -49.20
C LYS A 220 24.42 -0.76 -50.34
N LEU A 221 24.30 -2.08 -50.15
CA LEU A 221 24.51 -3.05 -51.23
C LEU A 221 23.41 -2.95 -52.30
N ASN A 222 22.15 -2.77 -51.91
CA ASN A 222 21.06 -2.68 -52.89
C ASN A 222 21.13 -1.37 -53.71
N SER A 223 21.53 -0.26 -53.07
CA SER A 223 21.76 1.01 -53.78
C SER A 223 22.94 0.95 -54.76
N ASN A 224 24.04 0.23 -54.43
CA ASN A 224 25.19 0.10 -55.32
C ASN A 224 24.93 -0.86 -56.49
N ASN A 225 24.18 -1.94 -56.26
CA ASN A 225 23.82 -2.88 -57.32
C ASN A 225 22.88 -2.24 -58.35
N ASN A 226 21.93 -1.40 -57.91
CA ASN A 226 21.01 -0.73 -58.81
C ASN A 226 21.70 0.35 -59.68
N ALA A 227 22.68 1.06 -59.12
CA ALA A 227 23.47 2.05 -59.85
C ALA A 227 24.42 1.40 -60.89
N ASN A 228 25.00 0.23 -60.58
CA ASN A 228 25.83 -0.49 -61.54
C ASN A 228 25.00 -1.08 -62.68
N SER A 229 23.80 -1.60 -62.41
CA SER A 229 22.92 -2.14 -63.46
C SER A 229 22.41 -1.09 -64.44
N GLU A 230 22.16 0.15 -64.00
CA GLU A 230 21.78 1.26 -64.91
C GLU A 230 22.98 1.70 -65.76
N SER A 231 24.20 1.74 -65.21
CA SER A 231 25.40 2.10 -65.98
C SER A 231 25.80 1.06 -67.03
N GLU A 232 25.53 -0.21 -66.77
CA GLU A 232 25.85 -1.33 -67.66
C GLU A 232 24.78 -1.53 -68.74
N SER A 233 23.53 -1.09 -68.51
CA SER A 233 22.50 -1.06 -69.56
C SER A 233 22.71 0.07 -70.57
N ASP A 234 23.17 1.25 -70.13
CA ASP A 234 23.41 2.38 -71.04
C ASP A 234 24.63 2.14 -71.94
N SER A 235 25.72 1.52 -71.43
CA SER A 235 26.89 1.19 -72.25
C SER A 235 26.61 0.10 -73.30
N ASN A 236 25.69 -0.83 -73.02
CA ASN A 236 25.33 -1.91 -73.94
C ASN A 236 24.33 -1.46 -75.02
N ASN A 237 23.55 -0.41 -74.77
CA ASN A 237 22.67 0.19 -75.77
C ASN A 237 23.48 1.03 -76.76
N GLU A 238 24.44 1.81 -76.28
CA GLU A 238 25.30 2.64 -77.13
C GLU A 238 26.23 1.79 -78.02
N ALA A 239 26.73 0.65 -77.52
CA ALA A 239 27.46 -0.31 -78.34
C ALA A 239 26.59 -1.11 -79.32
N SER A 240 25.27 -1.21 -79.10
CA SER A 240 24.34 -1.88 -80.01
C SER A 240 23.90 -0.97 -81.16
N ASP A 241 23.77 0.33 -80.92
CA ASP A 241 23.44 1.32 -81.97
C ASP A 241 24.59 1.49 -82.99
N ASP A 242 25.86 1.45 -82.53
CA ASP A 242 27.04 1.47 -83.42
C ASP A 242 27.16 0.22 -84.33
N ILE A 243 26.64 -0.94 -83.90
CA ILE A 243 26.63 -2.19 -84.70
C ILE A 243 25.52 -2.15 -85.75
N ILE A 244 24.39 -1.50 -85.46
CA ILE A 244 23.25 -1.40 -86.39
C ILE A 244 23.57 -0.43 -87.53
N ASP A 245 24.26 0.69 -87.26
CA ASP A 245 24.59 1.67 -88.30
C ASP A 245 25.61 1.11 -89.30
N ASN A 246 26.57 0.29 -88.85
CA ASN A 246 27.59 -0.32 -89.71
C ASN A 246 27.08 -1.56 -90.49
N THR A 247 25.93 -2.12 -90.11
CA THR A 247 25.33 -3.29 -90.80
C THR A 247 24.36 -2.87 -91.92
N ILE A 248 23.82 -1.65 -91.88
CA ILE A 248 22.89 -1.15 -92.90
C ILE A 248 23.63 -0.72 -94.18
N ASP A 249 24.91 -0.31 -94.08
CA ASP A 249 25.71 0.08 -95.24
C ASP A 249 26.11 -1.14 -96.13
N ASP A 250 26.36 -2.31 -95.52
CA ASP A 250 26.85 -3.50 -96.23
C ASP A 250 25.73 -4.35 -96.87
N THR A 251 24.45 -4.12 -96.50
CA THR A 251 23.32 -4.92 -97.01
C THR A 251 22.61 -4.30 -98.22
N THR A 252 22.97 -3.08 -98.63
CA THR A 252 22.30 -2.35 -99.74
C THR A 252 22.94 -2.62 -101.13
N ILE A 253 23.90 -3.55 -101.24
CA ILE A 253 24.53 -3.96 -102.52
C ILE A 253 23.99 -5.32 -103.04
N MET A 254 22.84 -5.81 -102.57
CA MET A 254 22.14 -6.92 -103.25
C MET A 254 20.62 -6.82 -103.10
N ARG A 255 19.95 -6.05 -103.97
CA ARG A 255 18.71 -6.41 -104.69
C ARG A 255 18.07 -5.19 -105.36
N PHE A 256 17.95 -5.28 -106.69
CA PHE A 256 17.09 -4.55 -107.65
C PHE A 256 17.15 -3.02 -107.67
#